data_AF-A0A9R0P4I0-F1
#
_entry.id   AF-A0A9R0P4I0-F1
#
_cell.length_a   1.000
_cell.length_b   1.000
_cell.length_c   1.000
_cell.angle_alpha   90.00
_cell.angle_beta   90.00
_cell.angle_gamma   90.00
#
_symmetry.space_group_name_H-M   'P 1'
#
loop_
_entity.id
_entity.type
_entity.pdbx_description
1 polymer ?
#
loop_
_entity_poly.entity_id
_entity_poly.type
_entity_poly.pdbx_seq_one_letter_code
_entity_poly.pdbx_strand_id
1 'polypeptide(L)'
;MARTDPRDTRDLSRQLHQAAYPGSEPAWIEERVATAEARIGRAMRARPSTAEGARRLSDGVLNHAAPRRRSTRQRIVLGAGLGAVAAVASVLGITERRWVAEAAISTIGITGLLAAAAVAITGMVASVVRARRERVLSCRVRIDAPFGVDVGEAVRLESEHHAVADPGVVVVRIKNTGGAPLRQEDYVSPLSLYFPGRTVVSVDATEFEPAVLERVLAGLGEAGIERDRVKLPAVPLQPGDSFKLVIVLSGTKPGTEHQVVVEGGLREGRITTHQGREKIRPQTLVWGGLTALCAGAFAVVLLLNNVTPFTKLPDGVVCAPGALSVEGSTAFSRATTALAGSYGAYCPEASVKVRAPGSREGLERLVDAGKNRVQQLALSDGRFDDPQFRELVAEPLAIVPFTFVAGPDVPVGALSAADARRIFTGAAHTWSDITHNPGDTGEIRVVGRSTDSGTRQALEKYVLSGNPDAPVRQAAPTSDSCREPRPGTPAGSPIVCEQGSTGDLVDRVANLDGAIGYASVSDVDQAGGVKKITLDGREGTFTDIREHGYPFWTVEYVYSLAGSEPGSLARAFKNFLFTPESHSALATFRFYACTDDAGPLCLRR
;
A
#
# COMPACT_ATOMS: atom_id res chain seq x y z
N MET A 1 3.28 -61.66 48.63
CA MET A 1 1.87 -61.71 48.18
C MET A 1 0.99 -61.07 49.24
N ALA A 2 0.63 -59.81 49.03
CA ALA A 2 -0.56 -59.18 49.60
C ALA A 2 -1.20 -58.46 48.41
N ARG A 3 -2.42 -58.86 48.04
CA ARG A 3 -3.15 -58.27 46.91
C ARG A 3 -3.58 -56.88 47.32
N THR A 4 -3.03 -55.85 46.70
CA THR A 4 -3.62 -54.52 46.69
C THR A 4 -4.99 -54.63 46.02
N ASP A 5 -6.04 -54.25 46.74
CA ASP A 5 -7.41 -54.22 46.21
C ASP A 5 -7.42 -53.22 45.03
N PRO A 6 -7.86 -53.61 43.82
CA PRO A 6 -7.95 -52.71 42.66
C PRO A 6 -8.78 -51.45 42.93
N ARG A 7 -9.65 -51.48 43.94
CA ARG A 7 -10.42 -50.30 44.38
C ARG A 7 -9.54 -49.19 44.95
N ASP A 8 -8.39 -49.51 45.54
CA ASP A 8 -7.53 -48.56 46.27
C ASP A 8 -6.62 -47.72 45.33
N THR A 9 -6.15 -48.32 44.22
CA THR A 9 -5.35 -47.60 43.21
C THR A 9 -6.19 -46.67 42.33
N ARG A 10 -7.43 -47.08 42.04
CA ARG A 10 -8.37 -46.28 41.28
C ARG A 10 -8.85 -45.05 42.06
N ASP A 11 -9.16 -45.22 43.35
CA ASP A 11 -9.58 -44.11 44.21
C ASP A 11 -8.44 -43.13 44.49
N LEU A 12 -7.20 -43.62 44.67
CA LEU A 12 -6.03 -42.75 44.81
C LEU A 12 -5.75 -41.96 43.51
N SER A 13 -5.85 -42.61 42.35
CA SER A 13 -5.69 -41.95 41.04
C SER A 13 -6.78 -40.89 40.82
N ARG A 14 -8.03 -41.19 41.19
CA ARG A 14 -9.16 -40.25 41.13
C ARG A 14 -8.94 -39.03 42.03
N GLN A 15 -8.54 -39.24 43.29
CA GLN A 15 -8.28 -38.15 44.24
C GLN A 15 -7.13 -37.25 43.77
N LEU A 16 -6.06 -37.84 43.22
CA LEU A 16 -4.94 -37.10 42.66
C LEU A 16 -5.35 -36.27 41.44
N HIS A 17 -6.18 -36.80 40.55
CA HIS A 17 -6.69 -36.05 39.40
C HIS A 17 -7.68 -34.96 39.79
N GLN A 18 -8.53 -35.17 40.81
CA GLN A 18 -9.43 -34.14 41.33
C GLN A 18 -8.68 -33.00 42.02
N ALA A 19 -7.64 -33.31 42.79
CA ALA A 19 -6.81 -32.32 43.45
C ALA A 19 -5.94 -31.52 42.47
N ALA A 20 -5.47 -32.17 41.39
CA ALA A 20 -4.66 -31.53 40.37
C ALA A 20 -5.48 -30.63 39.41
N TYR A 21 -6.77 -30.93 39.23
CA TYR A 21 -7.63 -30.25 38.25
C TYR A 21 -9.01 -29.83 38.84
N PRO A 22 -9.03 -28.92 39.83
CA PRO A 22 -10.26 -28.49 40.48
C PRO A 22 -11.19 -27.77 39.49
N GLY A 23 -12.44 -28.26 39.37
CA GLY A 23 -13.48 -27.72 38.48
C GLY A 23 -13.66 -28.46 37.15
N SER A 24 -12.93 -29.54 36.90
CA SER A 24 -13.08 -30.37 35.69
C SER A 24 -14.28 -31.31 35.76
N GLU A 25 -14.88 -31.65 34.61
CA GLU A 25 -16.03 -32.56 34.58
C GLU A 25 -15.68 -33.97 35.08
N PRO A 26 -16.52 -34.60 35.92
CA PRO A 26 -16.23 -35.91 36.52
C PRO A 26 -15.97 -37.04 35.50
N ALA A 27 -16.64 -36.98 34.33
CA ALA A 27 -16.48 -37.99 33.29
C ALA A 27 -15.06 -38.00 32.69
N TRP A 28 -14.44 -36.83 32.56
CA TRP A 28 -13.07 -36.70 32.06
C TRP A 28 -12.04 -37.26 33.04
N ILE A 29 -12.28 -37.11 34.34
CA ILE A 29 -11.40 -37.64 35.40
C ILE A 29 -11.39 -39.18 35.36
N GLU A 30 -12.55 -39.83 35.16
CA GLU A 30 -12.62 -41.30 35.07
C GLU A 30 -11.85 -41.88 33.87
N GLU A 31 -11.85 -41.19 32.73
CA GLU A 31 -11.13 -41.63 31.54
C GLU A 31 -9.61 -41.63 31.76
N ARG A 32 -9.10 -40.63 32.49
CA ARG A 32 -7.67 -40.49 32.80
C ARG A 32 -7.20 -41.56 33.79
N VAL A 33 -8.04 -41.86 34.78
CA VAL A 33 -7.78 -42.92 35.77
C VAL A 33 -7.65 -44.29 35.07
N ALA A 34 -8.55 -44.63 34.15
CA ALA A 34 -8.50 -45.90 33.41
C ALA A 34 -7.26 -46.05 32.53
N THR A 35 -6.75 -44.94 31.98
CA THR A 35 -5.55 -44.93 31.13
C THR A 35 -4.26 -45.15 31.93
N ALA A 36 -4.23 -44.67 33.17
CA ALA A 36 -3.09 -44.83 34.08
C ALA A 36 -2.87 -46.30 34.49
N GLU A 37 -3.96 -47.03 34.77
CA GLU A 37 -3.91 -48.45 35.15
C GLU A 37 -3.28 -49.33 34.04
N ALA A 38 -3.61 -49.08 32.77
CA ALA A 38 -3.11 -49.84 31.63
C ALA A 38 -1.62 -49.64 31.31
N ARG A 39 -1.00 -48.58 31.84
CA ARG A 39 0.43 -48.27 31.63
C ARG A 39 1.31 -48.90 32.71
N ILE A 40 0.82 -48.92 33.95
CA ILE A 40 1.54 -49.53 35.09
C ILE A 40 1.76 -51.03 34.86
N GLY A 41 0.80 -51.72 34.24
CA GLY A 41 0.95 -53.14 33.88
C GLY A 41 2.03 -53.47 32.83
N ARG A 42 2.56 -52.46 32.10
CA ARG A 42 3.55 -52.69 31.03
C ARG A 42 5.00 -52.45 31.47
N ALA A 43 5.23 -51.54 32.42
CA ALA A 43 6.56 -51.10 32.84
C ALA A 43 7.32 -52.10 33.72
N MET A 44 6.67 -53.12 34.29
CA MET A 44 7.27 -54.06 35.25
C MET A 44 8.26 -55.10 34.64
N ARG A 45 8.88 -54.89 33.47
CA ARG A 45 9.54 -55.98 32.70
C ARG A 45 11.05 -55.87 32.29
N ALA A 46 11.85 -54.82 32.57
CA ALA A 46 13.06 -54.38 31.80
C ALA A 46 14.55 -54.24 32.32
N ARG A 47 15.06 -54.76 33.46
CA ARG A 47 16.28 -54.35 34.27
C ARG A 47 17.75 -54.46 33.65
N PRO A 48 18.89 -53.96 34.26
CA PRO A 48 19.57 -52.61 34.21
C PRO A 48 21.16 -52.58 34.19
N SER A 49 21.80 -51.42 34.53
CA SER A 49 23.15 -51.15 35.18
C SER A 49 24.28 -50.49 34.33
N THR A 50 25.14 -49.56 34.79
CA THR A 50 25.21 -48.57 35.90
C THR A 50 26.23 -47.47 35.52
N ALA A 51 26.11 -46.31 36.15
CA ALA A 51 26.95 -45.13 35.97
C ALA A 51 27.82 -44.89 37.21
N GLU A 52 29.13 -45.10 37.13
CA GLU A 52 30.06 -44.84 38.25
C GLU A 52 31.42 -44.25 37.76
N GLY A 53 31.40 -43.54 36.63
CA GLY A 53 32.61 -42.85 36.12
C GLY A 53 32.34 -41.43 35.64
N ALA A 54 32.17 -40.52 36.61
CA ALA A 54 33.00 -39.31 36.67
C ALA A 54 32.97 -38.37 35.44
N ARG A 55 32.22 -37.27 35.37
CA ARG A 55 31.81 -36.29 36.39
C ARG A 55 32.90 -35.58 37.20
N ARG A 56 34.18 -35.69 36.83
CA ARG A 56 35.22 -34.79 37.32
C ARG A 56 36.14 -34.39 36.18
N LEU A 57 35.80 -33.29 35.49
CA LEU A 57 36.63 -32.44 34.62
C LEU A 57 35.67 -31.43 33.93
N SER A 58 35.02 -30.53 34.68
CA SER A 58 35.55 -29.21 35.05
C SER A 58 35.64 -28.22 33.87
N ASP A 59 34.54 -27.52 33.57
CA ASP A 59 34.31 -26.07 33.76
C ASP A 59 35.45 -25.04 33.65
N GLY A 60 36.59 -25.36 33.04
CA GLY A 60 37.76 -24.46 32.96
C GLY A 60 38.06 -23.87 31.58
N VAL A 61 37.49 -24.39 30.50
CA VAL A 61 37.94 -24.04 29.15
C VAL A 61 36.74 -23.98 28.19
N LEU A 62 36.70 -22.91 27.38
CA LEU A 62 35.84 -22.69 26.20
C LEU A 62 34.67 -21.69 26.35
N ASN A 63 34.92 -20.59 27.05
CA ASN A 63 34.49 -19.28 26.52
C ASN A 63 35.68 -18.71 25.72
N HIS A 64 35.75 -18.95 24.40
CA HIS A 64 36.38 -18.07 23.39
C HIS A 64 36.52 -18.76 22.02
N ALA A 65 35.67 -18.40 21.06
CA ALA A 65 36.04 -18.14 19.66
C ALA A 65 34.79 -17.91 18.79
N ALA A 66 34.50 -16.64 18.45
CA ALA A 66 34.12 -16.21 17.09
C ALA A 66 33.85 -14.69 17.05
N PRO A 67 34.19 -13.99 15.95
CA PRO A 67 34.51 -12.56 15.96
C PRO A 67 33.27 -11.68 15.71
N ARG A 68 33.10 -10.64 16.53
CA ARG A 68 32.16 -9.55 16.24
C ARG A 68 32.74 -8.63 15.17
N ARG A 69 32.33 -8.80 13.91
CA ARG A 69 32.44 -7.74 12.88
C ARG A 69 31.54 -6.56 13.27
N ARG A 70 32.13 -5.48 13.78
CA ARG A 70 31.48 -4.17 13.87
C ARG A 70 31.42 -3.57 12.46
N SER A 71 30.25 -3.59 11.82
CA SER A 71 30.02 -2.76 10.63
C SER A 71 29.79 -1.32 11.05
N THR A 72 30.77 -0.48 10.75
CA THR A 72 30.75 0.98 10.82
C THR A 72 29.65 1.53 9.91
N ARG A 73 28.41 1.64 10.37
CA ARG A 73 27.33 2.28 9.59
C ARG A 73 26.27 3.03 10.42
N GLN A 74 26.65 3.52 11.61
CA GLN A 74 25.77 4.32 12.47
C GLN A 74 26.24 5.77 12.71
N ARG A 75 27.28 6.23 12.02
CA ARG A 75 27.75 7.63 12.12
C ARG A 75 27.32 8.57 10.98
N ILE A 76 26.51 8.12 10.02
CA ILE A 76 26.10 8.96 8.88
C ILE A 76 24.67 9.54 9.01
N VAL A 77 23.85 9.08 9.97
CA VAL A 77 22.44 9.54 10.05
C VAL A 77 22.26 10.87 10.81
N LEU A 78 23.27 11.37 11.53
CA LEU A 78 23.20 12.68 12.19
C LEU A 78 23.76 13.86 11.36
N GLY A 79 24.41 13.60 10.23
CA GLY A 79 24.94 14.66 9.35
C GLY A 79 23.97 15.11 8.25
N ALA A 80 22.96 14.31 7.91
CA ALA A 80 22.05 14.60 6.80
C ALA A 80 20.89 15.55 7.17
N GLY A 81 20.58 15.72 8.46
CA GLY A 81 19.49 16.58 8.92
C GLY A 81 19.82 18.08 8.92
N LEU A 82 21.10 18.45 9.07
CA LEU A 82 21.54 19.86 9.08
C LEU A 82 21.73 20.44 7.66
N GLY A 83 21.98 19.59 6.65
CA GLY A 83 22.10 20.04 5.26
C GLY A 83 20.77 20.39 4.59
N ALA A 84 19.67 19.73 4.98
CA ALA A 84 18.35 19.99 4.39
C ALA A 84 17.74 21.33 4.82
N VAL A 85 18.06 21.81 6.03
CA VAL A 85 17.55 23.09 6.56
C VAL A 85 18.28 24.29 5.93
N ALA A 86 19.56 24.13 5.58
CA ALA A 86 20.32 25.17 4.88
C ALA A 86 19.94 25.29 3.39
N ALA A 87 19.62 24.19 2.72
CA ALA A 87 19.27 24.20 1.28
C ALA A 87 17.92 24.88 0.99
N VAL A 88 16.95 24.82 1.92
CA VAL A 88 15.65 25.49 1.77
C VAL A 88 15.77 27.01 1.96
N ALA A 89 16.72 27.46 2.79
CA ALA A 89 16.97 28.88 3.00
C ALA A 89 17.71 29.56 1.81
N SER A 90 18.44 28.80 1.00
CA SER A 90 19.18 29.35 -0.15
C SER A 90 18.38 29.39 -1.47
N VAL A 91 17.27 28.64 -1.57
CA VAL A 91 16.41 28.63 -2.77
C VAL A 91 15.32 29.72 -2.72
N LEU A 92 15.05 30.28 -1.55
CA LEU A 92 14.15 31.43 -1.40
C LEU A 92 14.96 32.71 -1.21
N GLY A 93 15.44 33.26 -2.32
CA GLY A 93 15.98 34.61 -2.41
C GLY A 93 14.92 35.63 -2.01
N ILE A 94 14.91 36.02 -0.74
CA ILE A 94 14.06 37.08 -0.20
C ILE A 94 14.70 38.43 -0.57
N THR A 95 14.20 39.05 -1.64
CA THR A 95 14.18 40.51 -1.76
C THR A 95 12.82 41.01 -1.29
N GLU A 96 12.85 41.71 -0.15
CA GLU A 96 11.89 42.68 0.38
C GLU A 96 10.38 42.40 0.22
N ARG A 97 9.72 42.09 1.34
CA ARG A 97 8.46 42.76 1.78
C ARG A 97 8.06 42.32 3.19
N ARG A 98 7.83 43.30 4.06
CA ARG A 98 7.48 43.20 5.49
C ARG A 98 6.10 42.58 5.82
N TRP A 99 5.47 41.85 4.89
CA TRP A 99 4.09 41.34 5.05
C TRP A 99 3.98 39.83 5.35
N VAL A 100 5.10 39.11 5.50
CA VAL A 100 5.11 37.63 5.66
C VAL A 100 5.23 37.17 7.13
N ALA A 101 5.44 38.08 8.08
CA ALA A 101 5.77 37.71 9.46
C ALA A 101 4.64 36.99 10.22
N GLU A 102 3.36 37.28 9.93
CA GLU A 102 2.24 36.64 10.64
C GLU A 102 1.84 35.27 10.06
N ALA A 103 2.03 35.04 8.76
CA ALA A 103 1.75 33.73 8.12
C ALA A 103 2.89 32.71 8.28
N ALA A 104 4.13 33.19 8.42
CA ALA A 104 5.31 32.34 8.57
C ALA A 104 5.35 31.61 9.94
N ILE A 105 4.85 32.23 11.00
CA ILE A 105 4.90 31.65 12.36
C ILE A 105 3.97 30.43 12.47
N SER A 106 2.83 30.44 11.78
CA SER A 106 1.87 29.32 11.74
C SER A 106 2.38 28.13 10.90
N THR A 107 2.91 28.41 9.71
CA THR A 107 3.38 27.37 8.77
C THR A 107 4.66 26.68 9.25
N ILE A 108 5.57 27.39 9.91
CA ILE A 108 6.78 26.81 10.52
C ILE A 108 6.42 25.90 11.71
N GLY A 109 5.41 26.25 12.50
CA GLY A 109 4.94 25.43 13.63
C GLY A 109 4.31 24.11 13.19
N ILE A 110 3.44 24.15 12.17
CA ILE A 110 2.72 22.98 11.67
C ILE A 110 3.67 22.01 10.96
N THR A 111 4.53 22.51 10.07
CA THR A 111 5.52 21.67 9.35
C THR A 111 6.54 21.04 10.31
N GLY A 112 6.99 21.77 11.33
CA GLY A 112 7.84 21.23 12.39
C GLY A 112 7.17 20.12 13.20
N LEU A 113 5.89 20.28 13.54
CA LEU A 113 5.11 19.26 14.26
C LEU A 113 4.88 18.01 13.41
N LEU A 114 4.58 18.15 12.12
CA LEU A 114 4.41 17.03 11.20
C LEU A 114 5.72 16.25 11.00
N ALA A 115 6.85 16.97 10.86
CA ALA A 115 8.16 16.34 10.77
C ALA A 115 8.51 15.57 12.06
N ALA A 116 8.25 16.16 13.24
CA ALA A 116 8.45 15.51 14.52
C ALA A 116 7.57 14.27 14.69
N ALA A 117 6.30 14.34 14.29
CA ALA A 117 5.37 13.21 14.31
C ALA A 117 5.83 12.09 13.36
N ALA A 118 6.28 12.41 12.15
CA ALA A 118 6.80 11.42 11.19
C ALA A 118 8.04 10.68 11.74
N VAL A 119 8.97 11.40 12.37
CA VAL A 119 10.13 10.80 13.04
C VAL A 119 9.70 9.91 14.20
N ALA A 120 8.73 10.35 15.01
CA ALA A 120 8.20 9.57 16.13
C ALA A 120 7.52 8.27 15.67
N ILE A 121 6.69 8.35 14.62
CA ILE A 121 6.03 7.19 14.00
C ILE A 121 7.07 6.23 13.43
N THR A 122 8.08 6.74 12.71
CA THR A 122 9.15 5.91 12.14
C THR A 122 9.94 5.19 13.24
N GLY A 123 10.27 5.87 14.33
CA GLY A 123 10.91 5.28 15.51
C GLY A 123 10.04 4.20 16.18
N MET A 124 8.74 4.46 16.31
CA MET A 124 7.76 3.50 16.83
C MET A 124 7.67 2.26 15.93
N VAL A 125 7.48 2.42 14.62
CA VAL A 125 7.41 1.33 13.64
C VAL A 125 8.71 0.53 13.65
N ALA A 126 9.87 1.19 13.61
CA ALA A 126 11.17 0.50 13.69
C ALA A 126 11.32 -0.31 14.98
N SER A 127 10.83 0.21 16.12
CA SER A 127 10.86 -0.50 17.41
C SER A 127 9.94 -1.73 17.43
N VAL A 128 8.73 -1.62 16.83
CA VAL A 128 7.77 -2.72 16.72
C VAL A 128 8.27 -3.78 15.74
N VAL A 129 8.80 -3.38 14.58
CA VAL A 129 9.41 -4.27 13.60
C VAL A 129 10.60 -5.00 14.22
N ARG A 130 11.43 -4.32 15.01
CA ARG A 130 12.54 -4.96 15.72
C ARG A 130 12.05 -5.96 16.76
N ALA A 131 11.03 -5.63 17.55
CA ALA A 131 10.43 -6.56 18.50
C ALA A 131 9.85 -7.80 17.81
N ARG A 132 9.19 -7.63 16.65
CA ARG A 132 8.69 -8.75 15.83
C ARG A 132 9.79 -9.63 15.23
N ARG A 133 11.03 -9.15 15.13
CA ARG A 133 12.15 -9.90 14.55
C ARG A 133 13.04 -10.59 15.58
N GLU A 134 12.80 -10.41 16.87
CA GLU A 134 13.62 -11.03 17.91
C GLU A 134 13.26 -12.49 18.14
N ARG A 135 14.27 -13.36 18.12
CA ARG A 135 14.19 -14.78 18.49
C ARG A 135 14.53 -14.93 19.98
N VAL A 136 13.58 -15.37 20.79
CA VAL A 136 13.77 -15.52 22.24
C VAL A 136 13.17 -16.83 22.71
N LEU A 137 14.00 -17.70 23.28
CA LEU A 137 13.56 -18.97 23.88
C LEU A 137 13.63 -18.86 25.40
N SER A 138 12.49 -18.98 26.06
CA SER A 138 12.42 -18.99 27.52
C SER A 138 12.44 -20.42 28.05
N CYS A 139 13.38 -20.73 28.94
CA CYS A 139 13.51 -22.02 29.61
C CYS A 139 13.35 -21.77 31.11
N ARG A 140 12.16 -22.10 31.66
CA ARG A 140 11.81 -21.76 33.05
C ARG A 140 11.59 -23.00 33.88
N VAL A 141 12.38 -23.16 34.93
CA VAL A 141 12.13 -24.15 36.00
C VAL A 141 10.91 -23.71 36.81
N ARG A 142 9.88 -24.54 36.88
CA ARG A 142 8.60 -24.29 37.57
C ARG A 142 8.49 -25.04 38.89
N ILE A 143 9.05 -26.24 38.94
CA ILE A 143 9.12 -27.09 40.11
C ILE A 143 10.53 -27.64 40.14
N ASP A 144 11.18 -27.59 41.29
CA ASP A 144 12.40 -28.33 41.61
C ASP A 144 12.23 -28.75 43.08
N ALA A 145 11.77 -29.98 43.29
CA ALA A 145 11.39 -30.45 44.61
C ALA A 145 11.78 -31.91 44.83
N PRO A 146 12.23 -32.28 46.05
CA PRO A 146 12.29 -33.67 46.45
C PRO A 146 10.88 -34.27 46.51
N PHE A 147 10.73 -35.56 46.23
CA PHE A 147 9.51 -36.29 46.54
C PHE A 147 9.42 -36.49 48.06
N GLY A 148 8.55 -35.73 48.74
CA GLY A 148 8.25 -35.89 50.15
C GLY A 148 7.01 -36.76 50.35
N VAL A 149 7.16 -37.92 50.98
CA VAL A 149 6.03 -38.65 51.57
C VAL A 149 6.44 -38.98 53.00
N ASP A 150 5.90 -38.22 53.96
CA ASP A 150 5.90 -38.59 55.38
C ASP A 150 4.72 -39.53 55.60
N VAL A 151 4.91 -40.81 55.26
CA VAL A 151 4.01 -41.91 55.63
C VAL A 151 4.92 -43.08 55.98
N GLY A 152 4.82 -43.56 57.22
CA GLY A 152 5.48 -44.79 57.64
C GLY A 152 5.19 -45.92 56.65
N GLU A 153 6.21 -46.73 56.40
CA GLU A 153 6.28 -47.79 55.36
C GLU A 153 6.58 -47.32 53.92
N ALA A 154 7.89 -47.13 53.68
CA ALA A 154 8.65 -47.48 52.48
C ALA A 154 7.90 -47.65 51.14
N VAL A 155 7.69 -46.56 50.40
CA VAL A 155 7.38 -46.60 48.96
C VAL A 155 8.69 -46.70 48.17
N ARG A 156 9.06 -47.94 47.82
CA ARG A 156 10.09 -48.24 46.80
C ARG A 156 9.53 -47.86 45.42
N LEU A 157 9.99 -46.76 44.84
CA LEU A 157 9.86 -46.49 43.41
C LEU A 157 10.76 -47.49 42.65
N GLU A 158 10.23 -48.68 42.37
CA GLU A 158 10.88 -49.69 41.54
C GLU A 158 10.81 -49.30 40.05
N SER A 159 11.68 -48.38 39.65
CA SER A 159 12.33 -48.54 38.35
C SER A 159 13.52 -49.46 38.57
N GLU A 160 13.37 -50.72 38.21
CA GLU A 160 14.51 -51.47 37.71
C GLU A 160 15.73 -51.81 38.64
N HIS A 161 15.50 -52.57 39.73
CA HIS A 161 16.43 -53.28 40.67
C HIS A 161 17.30 -52.36 41.54
N HIS A 162 17.09 -51.05 41.52
CA HIS A 162 17.80 -50.14 42.40
C HIS A 162 16.85 -49.10 43.00
N ALA A 163 16.85 -48.99 44.34
CA ALA A 163 16.14 -47.92 45.02
C ALA A 163 16.71 -46.57 44.54
N VAL A 164 15.86 -45.70 44.00
CA VAL A 164 16.24 -44.33 43.64
C VAL A 164 16.44 -43.54 44.93
N ALA A 165 17.68 -43.34 45.35
CA ALA A 165 17.99 -42.55 46.53
C ALA A 165 17.64 -41.07 46.30
N ASP A 166 16.95 -40.47 47.26
CA ASP A 166 16.51 -39.06 47.25
C ASP A 166 15.81 -38.65 45.92
N PRO A 167 14.65 -39.24 45.59
CA PRO A 167 13.96 -38.93 44.35
C PRO A 167 13.48 -37.47 44.35
N GLY A 168 13.57 -36.80 43.20
CA GLY A 168 13.04 -35.45 42.99
C GLY A 168 12.40 -35.27 41.63
N VAL A 169 11.62 -34.21 41.47
CA VAL A 169 10.98 -33.83 40.21
C VAL A 169 11.35 -32.40 39.84
N VAL A 170 11.77 -32.22 38.59
CA VAL A 170 11.96 -30.91 37.98
C VAL A 170 11.00 -30.74 36.82
N VAL A 171 10.23 -29.65 36.83
CA VAL A 171 9.37 -29.29 35.71
C VAL A 171 9.92 -28.04 35.02
N VAL A 172 10.27 -28.13 33.74
CA VAL A 172 10.79 -27.00 32.95
C VAL A 172 9.82 -26.64 31.84
N ARG A 173 9.33 -25.40 31.80
CA ARG A 173 8.55 -24.89 30.65
C ARG A 173 9.49 -24.28 29.63
N ILE A 174 9.42 -24.75 28.40
CA ILE A 174 10.13 -24.21 27.24
C ILE A 174 9.11 -23.48 26.37
N LYS A 175 9.38 -22.22 26.03
CA LYS A 175 8.47 -21.39 25.25
C LYS A 175 9.22 -20.45 24.31
N ASN A 176 8.78 -20.33 23.06
CA ASN A 176 9.20 -19.22 22.22
C ASN A 176 8.45 -17.94 22.65
N THR A 177 9.17 -17.03 23.29
CA THR A 177 8.64 -15.72 23.72
C THR A 177 9.04 -14.60 22.77
N GLY A 178 9.79 -14.91 21.69
CA GLY A 178 10.17 -13.95 20.66
C GLY A 178 9.05 -13.70 19.66
N GLY A 179 9.19 -12.66 18.83
CA GLY A 179 8.27 -12.37 17.73
C GLY A 179 8.56 -13.16 16.45
N ALA A 180 9.74 -13.79 16.36
CA ALA A 180 10.16 -14.59 15.22
C ALA A 180 10.06 -16.10 15.50
N PRO A 181 9.72 -16.92 14.48
CA PRO A 181 9.76 -18.38 14.61
C PRO A 181 11.19 -18.88 14.82
N LEU A 182 11.33 -19.93 15.63
CA LEU A 182 12.58 -20.67 15.81
C LEU A 182 12.54 -21.89 14.90
N ARG A 183 13.51 -21.99 13.99
CA ARG A 183 13.68 -23.15 13.11
C ARG A 183 14.83 -24.02 13.59
N GLN A 184 14.92 -25.23 13.06
CA GLN A 184 15.95 -26.19 13.44
C GLN A 184 17.37 -25.63 13.19
N GLU A 185 17.55 -24.91 12.08
CA GLU A 185 18.81 -24.25 11.70
C GLU A 185 19.17 -23.03 12.55
N ASP A 186 18.24 -22.50 13.34
CA ASP A 186 18.50 -21.34 14.21
C ASP A 186 19.23 -21.76 15.51
N TYR A 187 19.26 -23.05 15.85
CA TYR A 187 20.00 -23.56 17.01
C TYR A 187 21.47 -23.74 16.66
N VAL A 188 22.32 -22.86 17.20
CA VAL A 188 23.78 -22.94 17.06
C VAL A 188 24.34 -24.09 17.90
N SER A 189 23.73 -24.33 19.07
CA SER A 189 23.96 -25.52 19.88
C SER A 189 22.64 -26.00 20.48
N PRO A 190 22.43 -27.33 20.56
CA PRO A 190 21.19 -27.90 21.05
C PRO A 190 20.94 -27.51 22.51
N LEU A 191 19.68 -27.24 22.83
CA LEU A 191 19.27 -26.90 24.19
C LEU A 191 19.51 -28.10 25.12
N SER A 192 20.24 -27.88 26.21
CA SER A 192 20.57 -28.90 27.19
C SER A 192 20.29 -28.40 28.61
N LEU A 193 19.65 -29.23 29.41
CA LEU A 193 19.41 -28.97 30.84
C LEU A 193 20.38 -29.82 31.65
N TYR A 194 21.27 -29.20 32.41
CA TYR A 194 22.26 -29.84 33.26
C TYR A 194 21.85 -29.75 34.73
N PHE A 195 21.92 -30.88 35.43
CA PHE A 195 21.52 -31.06 36.82
C PHE A 195 22.73 -31.47 37.67
N PRO A 196 23.59 -30.51 38.09
CA PRO A 196 24.77 -30.79 38.90
C PRO A 196 24.42 -31.63 40.14
N GLY A 197 25.18 -32.70 40.37
CA GLY A 197 25.00 -33.55 41.56
C GLY A 197 23.75 -34.46 41.55
N ARG A 198 22.86 -34.34 40.56
CA ARG A 198 21.65 -35.16 40.42
C ARG A 198 21.74 -36.08 39.21
N THR A 199 21.00 -37.18 39.20
CA THR A 199 20.97 -38.09 38.03
C THR A 199 19.61 -38.08 37.39
N VAL A 200 19.54 -37.95 36.06
CA VAL A 200 18.28 -38.00 35.33
C VAL A 200 17.81 -39.45 35.25
N VAL A 201 16.64 -39.72 35.83
CA VAL A 201 15.98 -41.04 35.84
C VAL A 201 15.07 -41.16 34.64
N SER A 202 14.28 -40.13 34.36
CA SER A 202 13.40 -40.08 33.19
C SER A 202 13.10 -38.64 32.80
N VAL A 203 12.82 -38.42 31.51
CA VAL A 203 12.24 -37.18 31.00
C VAL A 203 11.00 -37.51 30.20
N ASP A 204 9.94 -36.74 30.43
CA ASP A 204 8.75 -36.75 29.60
C ASP A 204 8.39 -35.33 29.16
N ALA A 205 7.86 -35.19 27.96
CA ALA A 205 7.39 -33.92 27.43
C ALA A 205 5.85 -33.89 27.48
N THR A 206 5.28 -32.85 28.08
CA THR A 206 3.85 -32.72 28.34
C THR A 206 3.36 -31.30 28.04
N GLU A 207 2.04 -31.12 27.99
CA GLU A 207 1.40 -29.80 27.78
C GLU A 207 1.89 -29.08 26.51
N PHE A 208 1.78 -29.76 25.37
CA PHE A 208 2.16 -29.23 24.06
C PHE A 208 1.16 -28.19 23.55
N GLU A 209 1.64 -26.98 23.33
CA GLU A 209 0.94 -25.89 22.67
C GLU A 209 1.75 -25.47 21.44
N PRO A 210 1.34 -25.81 20.20
CA PRO A 210 0.21 -26.66 19.81
C PRO A 210 0.49 -28.17 19.96
N ALA A 211 -0.58 -28.98 19.97
CA ALA A 211 -0.51 -30.44 20.13
C ALA A 211 0.40 -31.16 19.11
N VAL A 212 0.63 -30.58 17.93
CA VAL A 212 1.52 -31.18 16.92
C VAL A 212 2.97 -31.33 17.39
N LEU A 213 3.41 -30.54 18.39
CA LEU A 213 4.75 -30.67 18.97
C LEU A 213 4.96 -32.04 19.64
N GLU A 214 3.90 -32.74 20.02
CA GLU A 214 3.96 -34.09 20.58
C GLU A 214 4.65 -35.07 19.61
N ARG A 215 4.38 -34.96 18.30
CA ARG A 215 5.02 -35.81 17.29
C ARG A 215 6.50 -35.51 17.10
N VAL A 216 6.90 -34.25 17.30
CA VAL A 216 8.28 -33.80 17.16
C VAL A 216 9.13 -34.25 18.35
N LEU A 217 8.52 -34.32 19.53
CA LEU A 217 9.16 -34.72 20.78
C LEU A 217 8.88 -36.20 21.16
N ALA A 218 8.18 -36.93 20.29
CA ALA A 218 7.97 -38.37 20.42
C ALA A 218 9.33 -39.09 20.42
N GLY A 219 9.66 -39.75 21.52
CA GLY A 219 10.94 -40.46 21.68
C GLY A 219 12.04 -39.70 22.45
N LEU A 220 11.78 -38.48 22.94
CA LEU A 220 12.72 -37.74 23.79
C LEU A 220 13.17 -38.55 25.03
N GLY A 221 12.25 -39.34 25.60
CA GLY A 221 12.45 -40.09 26.84
C GLY A 221 13.55 -41.15 26.81
N GLU A 222 13.96 -41.65 25.64
CA GLU A 222 15.04 -42.65 25.52
C GLU A 222 16.30 -42.06 24.86
N ALA A 223 16.15 -41.16 23.89
CA ALA A 223 17.27 -40.63 23.10
C ALA A 223 17.91 -39.34 23.68
N GLY A 224 17.22 -38.64 24.57
CA GLY A 224 17.63 -37.33 25.10
C GLY A 224 18.25 -37.36 26.50
N ILE A 225 18.35 -38.52 27.16
CA ILE A 225 18.83 -38.65 28.53
C ILE A 225 20.32 -38.97 28.57
N GLU A 226 21.09 -38.13 29.25
CA GLU A 226 22.42 -38.42 29.77
C GLU A 226 22.39 -38.40 31.30
N ARG A 227 23.46 -38.89 31.95
CA ARG A 227 23.50 -39.08 33.41
C ARG A 227 23.05 -37.84 34.20
N ASP A 228 23.57 -36.65 33.92
CA ASP A 228 23.20 -35.35 34.55
C ASP A 228 22.38 -34.45 33.63
N ARG A 229 22.12 -34.85 32.40
CA ARG A 229 21.76 -33.89 31.36
C ARG A 229 20.60 -34.39 30.53
N VAL A 230 19.70 -33.48 30.20
CA VAL A 230 18.66 -33.71 29.20
C VAL A 230 19.00 -32.89 27.97
N LYS A 231 19.31 -33.55 26.86
CA LYS A 231 19.54 -32.92 25.56
C LYS A 231 18.24 -32.92 24.78
N LEU A 232 17.79 -31.72 24.38
CA LEU A 232 16.64 -31.59 23.51
C LEU A 232 17.06 -31.55 22.05
N PRO A 233 16.27 -32.14 21.14
CA PRO A 233 16.43 -31.87 19.72
C PRO A 233 16.18 -30.39 19.43
N ALA A 234 16.66 -29.92 18.29
CA ALA A 234 16.36 -28.58 17.80
C ALA A 234 14.88 -28.51 17.35
N VAL A 235 13.99 -28.22 18.30
CA VAL A 235 12.53 -28.19 18.07
C VAL A 235 12.15 -26.89 17.36
N PRO A 236 11.47 -26.94 16.21
CA PRO A 236 10.88 -25.76 15.60
C PRO A 236 9.72 -25.24 16.45
N LEU A 237 9.72 -23.95 16.78
CA LEU A 237 8.71 -23.31 17.64
C LEU A 237 8.24 -22.00 17.03
N GLN A 238 6.94 -21.86 16.76
CA GLN A 238 6.32 -20.60 16.38
C GLN A 238 6.24 -19.64 17.59
N PRO A 239 6.12 -18.32 17.37
CA PRO A 239 5.89 -17.37 18.46
C PRO A 239 4.69 -17.78 19.33
N GLY A 240 4.92 -17.97 20.63
CA GLY A 240 3.89 -18.41 21.57
C GLY A 240 3.88 -19.90 21.87
N ASP A 241 4.44 -20.73 20.99
CA ASP A 241 4.51 -22.19 21.16
C ASP A 241 5.27 -22.56 22.43
N SER A 242 4.77 -23.55 23.15
CA SER A 242 5.38 -24.02 24.39
C SER A 242 5.13 -25.50 24.66
N PHE A 243 6.00 -26.08 25.47
CA PHE A 243 5.80 -27.41 26.05
C PHE A 243 6.48 -27.44 27.43
N LYS A 244 6.13 -28.43 28.24
CA LYS A 244 6.77 -28.69 29.53
C LYS A 244 7.58 -29.97 29.45
N LEU A 245 8.71 -29.98 30.14
CA LEU A 245 9.45 -31.18 30.47
C LEU A 245 9.21 -31.52 31.92
N VAL A 246 8.85 -32.77 32.19
CA VAL A 246 8.79 -33.36 33.54
C VAL A 246 9.98 -34.31 33.65
N ILE A 247 10.91 -33.97 34.53
CA ILE A 247 12.20 -34.66 34.66
C ILE A 247 12.25 -35.25 36.06
N VAL A 248 12.33 -36.57 36.14
CA VAL A 248 12.52 -37.28 37.41
C VAL A 248 14.02 -37.43 37.64
N LEU A 249 14.45 -37.08 38.84
CA LEU A 249 15.86 -37.05 39.23
C LEU A 249 16.09 -37.94 40.46
N SER A 250 17.32 -38.41 40.62
CA SER A 250 17.84 -39.00 41.86
C SER A 250 18.92 -38.11 42.49
N GLY A 251 19.12 -38.21 43.79
CA GLY A 251 20.07 -37.37 44.55
C GLY A 251 19.53 -35.99 44.94
N THR A 252 18.20 -35.81 44.91
CA THR A 252 17.52 -34.56 45.30
C THR A 252 17.27 -34.54 46.81
N LYS A 253 18.32 -34.29 47.59
CA LYS A 253 18.23 -34.27 49.06
C LYS A 253 17.27 -33.19 49.56
N PRO A 254 16.35 -33.50 50.48
CA PRO A 254 15.52 -32.51 51.16
C PRO A 254 16.37 -31.44 51.86
N GLY A 255 15.97 -30.18 51.77
CA GLY A 255 16.66 -29.05 52.41
C GLY A 255 17.96 -28.59 51.74
N THR A 256 18.39 -29.23 50.64
CA THR A 256 19.52 -28.75 49.83
C THR A 256 19.00 -27.94 48.64
N GLU A 257 19.58 -26.77 48.39
CA GLU A 257 19.27 -25.98 47.19
C GLU A 257 19.98 -26.60 45.99
N HIS A 258 19.20 -27.04 45.00
CA HIS A 258 19.71 -27.63 43.77
C HIS A 258 19.61 -26.63 42.62
N GLN A 259 20.62 -26.60 41.75
CA GLN A 259 20.60 -25.74 40.56
C GLN A 259 20.26 -26.53 39.30
N VAL A 260 19.66 -25.84 38.33
CA VAL A 260 19.45 -26.32 36.96
C VAL A 260 20.15 -25.34 36.03
N VAL A 261 21.14 -25.83 35.29
CA VAL A 261 21.91 -25.03 34.33
C VAL A 261 21.33 -25.26 32.94
N VAL A 262 20.99 -24.17 32.25
CA VAL A 262 20.47 -24.23 30.87
C VAL A 262 21.59 -23.84 29.91
N GLU A 263 21.96 -24.76 29.04
CA GLU A 263 22.97 -24.58 28.00
C GLU A 263 22.33 -24.62 26.61
N GLY A 264 22.86 -23.84 25.67
CA GLY A 264 22.35 -23.78 24.30
C GLY A 264 22.62 -22.44 23.65
N GLY A 265 22.43 -22.36 22.34
CA GLY A 265 22.73 -21.16 21.57
C GLY A 265 21.77 -20.97 20.42
N LEU A 266 21.30 -19.74 20.23
CA LEU A 266 20.45 -19.34 19.10
C LEU A 266 21.17 -18.34 18.20
N ARG A 267 21.06 -18.54 16.89
CA ARG A 267 21.58 -17.63 15.89
C ARG A 267 20.78 -16.34 15.91
N GLU A 268 21.45 -15.24 16.20
CA GLU A 268 20.82 -13.91 16.30
C GLU A 268 19.63 -13.87 17.30
N GLY A 269 19.67 -14.75 18.30
CA GLY A 269 18.65 -14.88 19.34
C GLY A 269 19.26 -15.01 20.73
N ARG A 270 18.41 -15.21 21.73
CA ARG A 270 18.86 -15.44 23.12
C ARG A 270 17.97 -16.44 23.85
N ILE A 271 18.57 -17.13 24.81
CA ILE A 271 17.87 -18.03 25.73
C ILE A 271 17.77 -17.33 27.09
N THR A 272 16.60 -17.35 27.72
CA THR A 272 16.35 -16.66 29.01
C THR A 272 15.85 -17.63 30.08
N THR A 273 16.38 -17.50 31.31
CA THR A 273 16.08 -18.38 32.45
C THR A 273 15.31 -17.69 33.59
N HIS A 274 15.27 -16.36 33.64
CA HIS A 274 14.64 -15.59 34.74
C HIS A 274 13.15 -15.30 34.54
N GLN A 275 12.41 -15.16 35.66
CA GLN A 275 11.09 -14.55 35.68
C GLN A 275 11.19 -13.03 35.47
N GLY A 276 10.58 -12.55 34.40
CA GLY A 276 10.15 -11.18 34.26
C GLY A 276 9.02 -11.15 33.25
N ARG A 277 7.87 -10.55 33.61
CA ARG A 277 6.98 -9.98 32.60
C ARG A 277 7.86 -9.14 31.68
N GLU A 278 7.78 -9.32 30.37
CA GLU A 278 8.43 -8.42 29.43
C GLU A 278 7.99 -7.00 29.77
N LYS A 279 8.84 -6.26 30.49
CA LYS A 279 8.67 -4.82 30.61
C LYS A 279 8.80 -4.32 29.19
N ILE A 280 7.72 -3.71 28.68
CA ILE A 280 7.75 -2.93 27.45
C ILE A 280 9.05 -2.14 27.49
N ARG A 281 9.92 -2.31 26.48
CA ARG A 281 11.23 -1.65 26.47
C ARG A 281 10.99 -0.16 26.73
N PRO A 282 11.76 0.49 27.62
CA PRO A 282 11.54 1.91 27.95
C PRO A 282 11.55 2.78 26.68
N GLN A 283 12.30 2.38 25.66
CA GLN A 283 12.30 3.03 24.34
C GLN A 283 10.93 3.00 23.63
N THR A 284 10.16 1.92 23.73
CA THR A 284 8.81 1.82 23.13
C THR A 284 7.80 2.71 23.85
N LEU A 285 7.93 2.86 25.17
CA LEU A 285 7.15 3.82 25.97
C LEU A 285 7.54 5.28 25.66
N VAL A 286 8.84 5.55 25.44
CA VAL A 286 9.33 6.88 25.05
C VAL A 286 8.79 7.29 23.68
N TRP A 287 8.84 6.39 22.68
CA TRP A 287 8.30 6.68 21.36
C TRP A 287 6.77 6.83 21.39
N GLY A 288 6.06 5.92 22.07
CA GLY A 288 4.60 6.05 22.22
C GLY A 288 4.17 7.33 22.95
N GLY A 289 4.90 7.70 24.01
CA GLY A 289 4.70 8.96 24.73
C GLY A 289 4.97 10.19 23.85
N LEU A 290 6.06 10.17 23.07
CA LEU A 290 6.40 11.24 22.14
C LEU A 290 5.33 11.39 21.05
N THR A 291 4.82 10.29 20.49
CA THR A 291 3.74 10.33 19.48
C THR A 291 2.46 10.91 20.07
N ALA A 292 2.07 10.50 21.28
CA ALA A 292 0.89 11.04 21.96
C ALA A 292 1.05 12.54 22.28
N LEU A 293 2.24 12.97 22.68
CA LEU A 293 2.55 14.37 22.98
C LEU A 293 2.56 15.23 21.72
N CYS A 294 3.13 14.74 20.61
CA CYS A 294 3.05 15.40 19.30
C CYS A 294 1.60 15.50 18.79
N ALA A 295 0.81 14.43 18.92
CA ALA A 295 -0.60 14.45 18.53
C ALA A 295 -1.44 15.42 19.38
N GLY A 296 -1.18 15.46 20.70
CA GLY A 296 -1.80 16.42 21.62
C GLY A 296 -1.40 17.86 21.31
N ALA A 297 -0.10 18.12 21.10
CA ALA A 297 0.40 19.44 20.72
C ALA A 297 -0.16 19.88 19.36
N PHE A 298 -0.28 18.97 18.39
CA PHE A 298 -0.92 19.23 17.11
C PHE A 298 -2.40 19.56 17.25
N ALA A 299 -3.15 18.80 18.06
CA ALA A 299 -4.55 19.11 18.35
C ALA A 299 -4.73 20.46 19.05
N VAL A 300 -3.83 20.81 19.99
CA VAL A 300 -3.83 22.11 20.68
C VAL A 300 -3.49 23.25 19.71
N VAL A 301 -2.51 23.07 18.81
CA VAL A 301 -2.20 24.07 17.77
C VAL A 301 -3.37 24.26 16.79
N LEU A 302 -4.05 23.18 16.40
CA LEU A 302 -5.26 23.27 15.57
C LEU A 302 -6.39 24.01 16.29
N LEU A 303 -6.61 23.72 17.58
CA LEU A 303 -7.62 24.38 18.42
C LEU A 303 -7.29 25.87 18.67
N LEU A 304 -6.03 26.21 18.94
CA LEU A 304 -5.59 27.58 19.20
C LEU A 304 -5.56 28.46 17.94
N ASN A 305 -5.32 27.86 16.77
CA ASN A 305 -5.30 28.58 15.49
C ASN A 305 -6.64 28.58 14.74
N ASN A 306 -7.74 28.06 15.32
CA ASN A 306 -9.03 27.90 14.63
C ASN A 306 -8.90 27.18 13.27
N VAL A 307 -7.93 26.28 13.12
CA VAL A 307 -7.77 25.48 11.91
C VAL A 307 -8.56 24.18 12.11
N THR A 308 -9.86 24.23 11.80
CA THR A 308 -10.60 23.01 11.50
C THR A 308 -10.15 22.51 10.12
N PRO A 309 -9.87 21.20 9.93
CA PRO A 309 -9.37 20.66 8.67
C PRO A 309 -10.36 20.78 7.49
N PHE A 310 -11.56 21.29 7.75
CA PHE A 310 -12.53 21.78 6.77
C PHE A 310 -12.98 23.16 7.24
N THR A 311 -13.32 24.06 6.30
CA THR A 311 -14.04 25.35 6.49
C THR A 311 -13.25 26.67 6.52
N LYS A 312 -12.26 26.85 5.64
CA LYS A 312 -12.28 28.11 4.88
C LYS A 312 -12.53 27.76 3.42
N LEU A 313 -13.72 28.09 2.91
CA LEU A 313 -13.97 28.02 1.47
C LEU A 313 -12.90 28.87 0.77
N PRO A 314 -12.26 28.36 -0.30
CA PRO A 314 -11.37 29.19 -1.09
C PRO A 314 -12.08 30.45 -1.57
N ASP A 315 -11.33 31.54 -1.72
CA ASP A 315 -11.91 32.82 -2.11
C ASP A 315 -12.63 32.70 -3.47
N GLY A 316 -13.85 33.21 -3.55
CA GLY A 316 -14.69 33.15 -4.76
C GLY A 316 -15.53 31.88 -4.91
N VAL A 317 -15.37 30.87 -4.03
CA VAL A 317 -16.22 29.67 -4.04
C VAL A 317 -17.56 29.97 -3.36
N VAL A 318 -18.65 29.70 -4.07
CA VAL A 318 -20.02 29.79 -3.56
C VAL A 318 -20.66 28.41 -3.64
N CYS A 319 -21.24 27.92 -2.54
CA CYS A 319 -21.97 26.66 -2.52
C CYS A 319 -23.46 26.87 -2.77
N ALA A 320 -24.05 25.97 -3.55
CA ALA A 320 -25.50 25.85 -3.71
C ALA A 320 -25.88 24.36 -3.75
N PRO A 321 -26.96 23.93 -3.08
CA PRO A 321 -27.35 22.52 -3.05
C PRO A 321 -28.04 22.08 -4.34
N GLY A 322 -28.13 20.76 -4.54
CA GLY A 322 -28.93 20.15 -5.60
C GLY A 322 -28.11 19.35 -6.61
N ALA A 323 -28.70 19.11 -7.79
CA ALA A 323 -28.08 18.32 -8.85
C ALA A 323 -27.88 19.17 -10.11
N LEU A 324 -26.70 19.05 -10.71
CA LEU A 324 -26.31 19.73 -11.94
C LEU A 324 -25.78 18.71 -12.95
N SER A 325 -26.23 18.80 -14.20
CA SER A 325 -25.60 18.09 -15.32
C SER A 325 -24.63 19.04 -16.04
N VAL A 326 -23.40 18.60 -16.29
CA VAL A 326 -22.42 19.32 -17.13
C VAL A 326 -22.08 18.42 -18.30
N GLU A 327 -22.46 18.85 -19.51
CA GLU A 327 -22.40 17.99 -20.69
C GLU A 327 -21.59 18.61 -21.84
N GLY A 328 -20.80 17.82 -22.58
CA GLY A 328 -20.26 18.26 -23.87
C GLY A 328 -18.86 17.76 -24.19
N SER A 329 -17.90 18.68 -24.29
CA SER A 329 -16.51 18.48 -24.72
C SER A 329 -15.85 17.23 -24.12
N THR A 330 -15.52 16.27 -24.99
CA THR A 330 -14.84 15.04 -24.59
C THR A 330 -13.37 15.27 -24.28
N ALA A 331 -12.74 16.24 -24.94
CA ALA A 331 -11.34 16.63 -24.71
C ALA A 331 -11.14 17.26 -23.32
N PHE A 332 -12.19 17.86 -22.74
CA PHE A 332 -12.13 18.51 -21.43
C PHE A 332 -12.72 17.66 -20.29
N SER A 333 -13.35 16.53 -20.61
CA SER A 333 -14.14 15.71 -19.68
C SER A 333 -13.41 15.30 -18.40
N ARG A 334 -12.11 14.97 -18.49
CA ARG A 334 -11.28 14.57 -17.34
C ARG A 334 -11.03 15.74 -16.40
N ALA A 335 -10.74 16.92 -16.95
CA ALA A 335 -10.58 18.14 -16.18
C ALA A 335 -11.90 18.56 -15.52
N THR A 336 -13.02 18.50 -16.24
CA THR A 336 -14.35 18.79 -15.67
C THR A 336 -14.71 17.84 -14.54
N THR A 337 -14.41 16.55 -14.68
CA THR A 337 -14.67 15.54 -13.64
C THR A 337 -13.84 15.81 -12.39
N ALA A 338 -12.56 16.18 -12.55
CA ALA A 338 -11.71 16.57 -11.43
C ALA A 338 -12.24 17.84 -10.73
N LEU A 339 -12.62 18.87 -11.50
CA LEU A 339 -13.20 20.11 -10.97
C LEU A 339 -14.54 19.87 -10.26
N ALA A 340 -15.41 19.01 -10.80
CA ALA A 340 -16.65 18.59 -10.15
C ALA A 340 -16.37 17.89 -8.80
N GLY A 341 -15.35 17.03 -8.75
CA GLY A 341 -14.88 16.40 -7.52
C GLY A 341 -14.39 17.40 -6.49
N SER A 342 -13.55 18.36 -6.90
CA SER A 342 -13.06 19.43 -6.02
C SER A 342 -14.21 20.29 -5.50
N TYR A 343 -15.15 20.69 -6.35
CA TYR A 343 -16.32 21.45 -5.92
C TYR A 343 -17.18 20.68 -4.91
N GLY A 344 -17.42 19.38 -5.14
CA GLY A 344 -18.17 18.54 -4.21
C GLY A 344 -17.48 18.36 -2.85
N ALA A 345 -16.15 18.41 -2.80
CA ALA A 345 -15.40 18.41 -1.55
C ALA A 345 -15.61 19.71 -0.74
N TYR A 346 -15.75 20.85 -1.42
CA TYR A 346 -16.07 22.13 -0.78
C TYR A 346 -17.56 22.30 -0.46
N CYS A 347 -18.44 21.72 -1.29
CA CYS A 347 -19.88 21.88 -1.25
C CYS A 347 -20.59 20.51 -1.20
N PRO A 348 -20.68 19.85 -0.04
CA PRO A 348 -21.17 18.47 0.08
C PRO A 348 -22.64 18.26 -0.33
N GLU A 349 -23.45 19.32 -0.34
CA GLU A 349 -24.86 19.26 -0.76
C GLU A 349 -25.04 19.40 -2.28
N ALA A 350 -23.95 19.60 -3.02
CA ALA A 350 -23.95 19.71 -4.47
C ALA A 350 -23.57 18.37 -5.14
N SER A 351 -24.35 17.96 -6.12
CA SER A 351 -24.08 16.80 -6.97
C SER A 351 -23.90 17.23 -8.42
N VAL A 352 -22.65 17.34 -8.88
CA VAL A 352 -22.32 17.67 -10.27
C VAL A 352 -22.03 16.38 -11.04
N LYS A 353 -22.84 16.08 -12.05
CA LYS A 353 -22.68 14.93 -12.94
C LYS A 353 -22.10 15.39 -14.28
N VAL A 354 -20.97 14.81 -14.67
CA VAL A 354 -20.31 15.12 -15.94
C VAL A 354 -20.65 14.06 -16.97
N ARG A 355 -21.05 14.48 -18.17
CA ARG A 355 -21.20 13.61 -19.34
C ARG A 355 -20.50 14.24 -20.53
N ALA A 356 -19.93 13.41 -21.39
CA ALA A 356 -19.18 13.93 -22.53
C ALA A 356 -19.68 13.31 -23.85
N PRO A 357 -20.88 13.68 -24.31
CA PRO A 357 -21.39 13.22 -25.60
C PRO A 357 -20.66 13.83 -26.80
N GLY A 358 -19.97 14.97 -26.60
CA GLY A 358 -19.43 15.79 -27.67
C GLY A 358 -19.96 17.22 -27.60
N SER A 359 -19.20 18.15 -28.16
CA SER A 359 -19.39 19.59 -27.94
C SER A 359 -20.71 20.10 -28.53
N ARG A 360 -21.04 19.75 -29.78
CA ARG A 360 -22.33 20.14 -30.37
C ARG A 360 -23.50 19.51 -29.62
N GLU A 361 -23.45 18.21 -29.37
CA GLU A 361 -24.54 17.49 -28.71
C GLU A 361 -24.77 18.03 -27.28
N GLY A 362 -23.71 18.40 -26.56
CA GLY A 362 -23.82 19.07 -25.26
C GLY A 362 -24.57 20.41 -25.33
N LEU A 363 -24.32 21.22 -26.37
CA LEU A 363 -25.04 22.47 -26.60
C LEU A 363 -26.51 22.24 -26.97
N GLU A 364 -26.79 21.29 -27.84
CA GLU A 364 -28.17 20.91 -28.22
C GLU A 364 -28.97 20.45 -27.00
N ARG A 365 -28.37 19.59 -26.17
CA ARG A 365 -28.97 19.14 -24.91
C ARG A 365 -29.20 20.28 -23.92
N LEU A 366 -28.31 21.29 -23.87
CA LEU A 366 -28.51 22.48 -23.04
C LEU A 366 -29.68 23.33 -23.54
N VAL A 367 -29.82 23.52 -24.86
CA VAL A 367 -30.98 24.21 -25.45
C VAL A 367 -32.28 23.47 -25.10
N ASP A 368 -32.29 22.14 -25.24
CA ASP A 368 -33.46 21.33 -24.90
C ASP A 368 -33.78 21.31 -23.39
N ALA A 369 -32.75 21.30 -22.55
CA ALA A 369 -32.90 21.40 -21.09
C ALA A 369 -33.52 22.73 -20.66
N GLY A 370 -33.19 23.83 -21.33
CA GLY A 370 -33.77 25.15 -21.08
C GLY A 370 -35.29 25.20 -21.23
N LYS A 371 -35.86 24.38 -22.13
CA LYS A 371 -37.31 24.23 -22.30
C LYS A 371 -37.97 23.60 -21.06
N ASN A 372 -37.22 22.80 -20.31
CA ASN A 372 -37.68 22.05 -19.14
C ASN A 372 -37.16 22.62 -17.80
N ARG A 373 -36.45 23.77 -17.82
CA ARG A 373 -35.82 24.41 -16.65
C ARG A 373 -34.91 23.48 -15.82
N VAL A 374 -34.22 22.55 -16.48
CA VAL A 374 -33.26 21.66 -15.80
C VAL A 374 -31.96 22.42 -15.55
N GLN A 375 -31.36 22.24 -14.36
CA GLN A 375 -30.03 22.79 -14.08
C GLN A 375 -28.97 22.05 -14.91
N GLN A 376 -28.48 22.72 -15.94
CA GLN A 376 -27.50 22.18 -16.86
C GLN A 376 -26.52 23.26 -17.32
N LEU A 377 -25.27 22.84 -17.54
CA LEU A 377 -24.25 23.59 -18.27
C LEU A 377 -23.76 22.75 -19.44
N ALA A 378 -23.26 23.42 -20.47
CA ALA A 378 -22.56 22.74 -21.54
C ALA A 378 -21.11 23.21 -21.66
N LEU A 379 -20.24 22.31 -22.09
CA LEU A 379 -18.83 22.57 -22.36
C LEU A 379 -18.54 22.30 -23.84
N SER A 380 -17.78 23.17 -24.48
CA SER A 380 -17.46 23.05 -25.90
C SER A 380 -16.04 23.55 -26.19
N ASP A 381 -15.23 22.70 -26.81
CA ASP A 381 -13.87 22.98 -27.29
C ASP A 381 -13.90 23.77 -28.62
N GLY A 382 -14.44 24.98 -28.56
CA GLY A 382 -14.66 25.88 -29.68
C GLY A 382 -16.09 26.42 -29.69
N ARG A 383 -16.35 27.39 -30.58
CA ARG A 383 -17.70 27.93 -30.79
C ARG A 383 -18.34 27.31 -32.02
N PHE A 384 -19.64 27.13 -31.96
CA PHE A 384 -20.48 26.79 -33.11
C PHE A 384 -21.27 28.03 -33.54
N ASP A 385 -21.24 28.36 -34.83
CA ASP A 385 -21.94 29.52 -35.41
C ASP A 385 -23.43 29.23 -35.75
N ASP A 386 -23.97 28.14 -35.24
CA ASP A 386 -25.35 27.75 -35.47
C ASP A 386 -26.34 28.73 -34.80
N PRO A 387 -27.32 29.29 -35.53
CA PRO A 387 -28.34 30.17 -34.97
C PRO A 387 -29.06 29.60 -33.74
N GLN A 388 -29.19 28.26 -33.62
CA GLN A 388 -29.88 27.63 -32.49
C GLN A 388 -29.19 27.88 -31.14
N PHE A 389 -27.89 28.20 -31.13
CA PHE A 389 -27.12 28.44 -29.90
C PHE A 389 -27.04 29.92 -29.49
N ARG A 390 -27.68 30.83 -30.25
CA ARG A 390 -27.58 32.29 -30.01
C ARG A 390 -28.14 32.76 -28.67
N GLU A 391 -29.07 32.00 -28.09
CA GLU A 391 -29.66 32.29 -26.78
C GLU A 391 -28.79 31.81 -25.61
N LEU A 392 -27.73 31.05 -25.88
CA LEU A 392 -26.79 30.59 -24.87
C LEU A 392 -25.72 31.66 -24.61
N VAL A 393 -25.36 31.80 -23.34
CA VAL A 393 -24.23 32.63 -22.92
C VAL A 393 -22.99 31.76 -22.89
N ALA A 394 -22.02 32.11 -23.76
CA ALA A 394 -20.74 31.41 -23.90
C ALA A 394 -19.61 32.24 -23.27
N GLU A 395 -18.92 31.67 -22.28
CA GLU A 395 -17.81 32.31 -21.59
C GLU A 395 -16.51 31.51 -21.83
N PRO A 396 -15.41 32.16 -22.27
CA PRO A 396 -14.16 31.47 -22.57
C PRO A 396 -13.51 31.00 -21.26
N LEU A 397 -13.35 29.69 -21.10
CA LEU A 397 -12.85 29.07 -19.88
C LEU A 397 -11.33 28.87 -19.92
N ALA A 398 -10.82 28.14 -20.92
CA ALA A 398 -9.41 27.80 -20.99
C ALA A 398 -8.94 27.49 -22.42
N ILE A 399 -7.66 27.72 -22.69
CA ILE A 399 -6.98 27.23 -23.89
C ILE A 399 -6.77 25.72 -23.76
N VAL A 400 -7.15 24.99 -24.81
CA VAL A 400 -6.95 23.55 -24.96
C VAL A 400 -5.98 23.31 -26.12
N PRO A 401 -4.73 22.94 -25.83
CA PRO A 401 -3.77 22.51 -26.84
C PRO A 401 -4.10 21.11 -27.35
N PHE A 402 -4.04 20.92 -28.65
CA PHE A 402 -4.17 19.62 -29.32
C PHE A 402 -2.87 19.21 -29.98
N THR A 403 -2.74 17.92 -30.24
CA THR A 403 -1.61 17.33 -30.95
C THR A 403 -2.07 16.12 -31.74
N PHE A 404 -1.19 15.60 -32.57
CA PHE A 404 -1.42 14.36 -33.30
C PHE A 404 -0.95 13.17 -32.46
N VAL A 405 -1.68 12.06 -32.56
CA VAL A 405 -1.37 10.81 -31.87
C VAL A 405 -1.30 9.71 -32.91
N ALA A 406 -0.28 8.86 -32.83
CA ALA A 406 -0.06 7.78 -33.78
C ALA A 406 0.27 6.46 -33.09
N GLY A 407 0.00 5.36 -33.79
CA GLY A 407 0.44 4.02 -33.36
C GLY A 407 1.97 3.93 -33.27
N PRO A 408 2.54 3.03 -32.46
CA PRO A 408 4.00 2.93 -32.27
C PRO A 408 4.77 2.59 -33.55
N ASP A 409 4.13 1.90 -34.49
CA ASP A 409 4.68 1.38 -35.74
C ASP A 409 4.73 2.43 -36.87
N VAL A 410 4.03 3.55 -36.73
CA VAL A 410 4.09 4.67 -37.67
C VAL A 410 5.54 5.16 -37.80
N PRO A 411 6.07 5.54 -38.98
CA PRO A 411 7.51 5.86 -39.13
C PRO A 411 7.89 7.33 -38.86
N VAL A 412 6.96 8.17 -38.41
CA VAL A 412 7.20 9.62 -38.17
C VAL A 412 7.09 10.01 -36.70
N GLY A 413 7.89 10.98 -36.24
CA GLY A 413 7.76 11.62 -34.91
C GLY A 413 7.31 13.09 -34.96
N ALA A 414 7.29 13.66 -36.16
CA ALA A 414 6.91 15.04 -36.43
C ALA A 414 6.20 15.10 -37.78
N LEU A 415 5.24 16.02 -37.90
CA LEU A 415 4.56 16.34 -39.15
C LEU A 415 4.68 17.84 -39.42
N SER A 416 4.83 18.20 -40.70
CA SER A 416 4.55 19.57 -41.12
C SER A 416 3.04 19.80 -41.18
N ALA A 417 2.58 21.05 -41.12
CA ALA A 417 1.16 21.36 -41.36
C ALA A 417 0.69 20.91 -42.76
N ALA A 418 1.58 20.90 -43.75
CA ALA A 418 1.28 20.40 -45.09
C ALA A 418 1.08 18.88 -45.12
N ASP A 419 1.92 18.12 -44.40
CA ASP A 419 1.78 16.66 -44.31
C ASP A 419 0.55 16.27 -43.51
N ALA A 420 0.29 16.95 -42.39
CA ALA A 420 -0.95 16.79 -41.64
C ALA A 420 -2.17 17.03 -42.54
N ARG A 421 -2.14 18.07 -43.38
CA ARG A 421 -3.20 18.31 -44.36
C ARG A 421 -3.35 17.15 -45.32
N ARG A 422 -2.26 16.69 -45.95
CA ARG A 422 -2.30 15.58 -46.90
C ARG A 422 -2.88 14.30 -46.28
N ILE A 423 -2.51 13.98 -45.05
CA ILE A 423 -3.02 12.84 -44.29
C ILE A 423 -4.53 12.99 -44.07
N PHE A 424 -4.97 14.07 -43.42
CA PHE A 424 -6.35 14.20 -42.97
C PHE A 424 -7.34 14.56 -44.08
N THR A 425 -6.89 15.08 -45.23
CA THR A 425 -7.72 15.22 -46.43
C THR A 425 -7.71 13.97 -47.30
N GLY A 426 -6.91 12.95 -46.95
CA GLY A 426 -6.83 11.70 -47.68
C GLY A 426 -6.02 11.76 -48.99
N ALA A 427 -5.18 12.79 -49.16
CA ALA A 427 -4.27 12.93 -50.29
C ALA A 427 -2.98 12.09 -50.14
N ALA A 428 -2.69 11.61 -48.92
CA ALA A 428 -1.66 10.61 -48.65
C ALA A 428 -2.33 9.28 -48.29
N HIS A 429 -1.85 8.20 -48.88
CA HIS A 429 -2.42 6.85 -48.74
C HIS A 429 -1.51 5.92 -47.95
N THR A 430 -0.20 6.08 -48.11
CA THR A 430 0.86 5.27 -47.48
C THR A 430 1.85 6.14 -46.73
N TRP A 431 2.53 5.60 -45.74
CA TRP A 431 3.52 6.36 -44.98
C TRP A 431 4.71 6.82 -45.83
N SER A 432 5.04 6.09 -46.91
CA SER A 432 6.02 6.52 -47.90
C SER A 432 5.65 7.83 -48.60
N ASP A 433 4.37 8.18 -48.70
CA ASP A 433 3.92 9.47 -49.25
C ASP A 433 4.38 10.67 -48.39
N ILE A 434 4.66 10.41 -47.11
CA ILE A 434 5.06 11.42 -46.12
C ILE A 434 6.56 11.35 -45.84
N THR A 435 7.10 10.14 -45.65
CA THR A 435 8.52 9.95 -45.32
C THR A 435 9.43 10.05 -46.55
N HIS A 436 8.88 9.92 -47.76
CA HIS A 436 9.63 9.80 -49.02
C HIS A 436 10.58 8.60 -49.04
N ASN A 437 10.40 7.64 -48.13
CA ASN A 437 11.16 6.40 -48.05
C ASN A 437 10.33 5.24 -48.66
N PRO A 438 10.79 4.62 -49.76
CA PRO A 438 10.06 3.52 -50.41
C PRO A 438 9.83 2.29 -49.52
N GLY A 439 10.58 2.14 -48.43
CA GLY A 439 10.41 1.04 -47.47
C GLY A 439 9.22 1.21 -46.53
N ASP A 440 8.66 2.42 -46.40
CA ASP A 440 7.56 2.73 -45.48
C ASP A 440 6.19 2.49 -46.12
N THR A 441 5.98 1.28 -46.66
CA THR A 441 4.81 0.94 -47.48
C THR A 441 3.51 0.75 -46.68
N GLY A 442 3.53 0.99 -45.36
CA GLY A 442 2.36 0.85 -44.50
C GLY A 442 1.24 1.82 -44.92
N GLU A 443 0.00 1.34 -44.92
CA GLU A 443 -1.17 2.19 -45.17
C GLU A 443 -1.39 3.19 -44.03
N ILE A 444 -1.82 4.39 -44.39
CA ILE A 444 -2.25 5.40 -43.43
C ILE A 444 -3.71 5.14 -43.05
N ARG A 445 -3.96 4.96 -41.75
CA ARG A 445 -5.32 4.81 -41.22
C ARG A 445 -5.68 6.02 -40.37
N VAL A 446 -6.56 6.87 -40.89
CA VAL A 446 -7.01 8.07 -40.19
C VAL A 446 -8.15 7.71 -39.24
N VAL A 447 -7.93 7.96 -37.95
CA VAL A 447 -8.95 7.87 -36.91
C VAL A 447 -9.35 9.29 -36.55
N GLY A 448 -10.50 9.72 -37.06
CA GLY A 448 -11.05 11.05 -36.83
C GLY A 448 -12.21 11.07 -35.84
N ARG A 449 -12.83 12.25 -35.69
CA ARG A 449 -14.09 12.46 -34.97
C ARG A 449 -15.19 12.89 -35.95
N SER A 450 -16.45 12.80 -35.55
CA SER A 450 -17.57 13.33 -36.33
C SER A 450 -17.49 14.86 -36.45
N THR A 451 -18.28 15.45 -37.37
CA THR A 451 -18.37 16.91 -37.56
C THR A 451 -18.89 17.68 -36.33
N ASP A 452 -19.46 16.95 -35.38
CA ASP A 452 -20.03 17.49 -34.13
C ASP A 452 -18.97 17.67 -33.03
N SER A 453 -17.75 17.21 -33.28
CA SER A 453 -16.59 17.42 -32.43
C SER A 453 -16.02 18.83 -32.61
N GLY A 454 -15.86 19.57 -31.50
CA GLY A 454 -15.12 20.84 -31.53
C GLY A 454 -13.62 20.61 -31.81
N THR A 455 -13.04 19.50 -31.33
CA THR A 455 -11.66 19.11 -31.66
C THR A 455 -11.46 18.97 -33.18
N ARG A 456 -12.38 18.31 -33.89
CA ARG A 456 -12.32 18.22 -35.36
C ARG A 456 -12.42 19.59 -36.01
N GLN A 457 -13.34 20.43 -35.56
CA GLN A 457 -13.46 21.79 -36.09
C GLN A 457 -12.19 22.60 -35.86
N ALA A 458 -11.52 22.44 -34.72
CA ALA A 458 -10.24 23.08 -34.45
C ALA A 458 -9.15 22.58 -35.41
N LEU A 459 -9.10 21.27 -35.70
CA LEU A 459 -8.20 20.71 -36.71
C LEU A 459 -8.47 21.32 -38.09
N GLU A 460 -9.72 21.23 -38.55
CA GLU A 460 -10.15 21.71 -39.87
C GLU A 460 -9.88 23.20 -40.03
N LYS A 461 -10.23 24.01 -39.03
CA LYS A 461 -10.09 25.47 -39.07
C LYS A 461 -8.65 25.94 -38.96
N TYR A 462 -7.87 25.38 -38.03
CA TYR A 462 -6.58 25.96 -37.66
C TYR A 462 -5.38 25.23 -38.24
N VAL A 463 -5.52 23.97 -38.67
CA VAL A 463 -4.42 23.19 -39.25
C VAL A 463 -4.67 22.92 -40.74
N LEU A 464 -5.86 22.45 -41.10
CA LEU A 464 -6.16 22.08 -42.48
C LEU A 464 -6.50 23.30 -43.34
N SER A 465 -7.23 24.27 -42.80
CA SER A 465 -7.65 25.48 -43.54
C SER A 465 -6.55 26.54 -43.46
N GLY A 466 -5.48 26.37 -44.25
CA GLY A 466 -4.45 27.41 -44.39
C GLY A 466 -4.90 28.65 -45.19
N ASN A 467 -6.18 28.69 -45.61
CA ASN A 467 -6.83 29.81 -46.26
C ASN A 467 -8.28 29.92 -45.73
N PRO A 468 -8.70 31.07 -45.15
CA PRO A 468 -10.07 31.29 -44.70
C PRO A 468 -11.14 31.17 -45.79
N ASP A 469 -10.79 31.48 -47.05
CA ASP A 469 -11.73 31.51 -48.18
C ASP A 469 -11.98 30.13 -48.80
N ALA A 470 -11.21 29.11 -48.39
CA ALA A 470 -11.31 27.74 -48.90
C ALA A 470 -11.19 26.74 -47.73
N PRO A 471 -12.27 26.52 -46.95
CA PRO A 471 -12.22 25.65 -45.79
C PRO A 471 -11.90 24.22 -46.23
N VAL A 472 -10.86 23.66 -45.60
CA VAL A 472 -10.41 22.29 -45.86
C VAL A 472 -10.96 21.40 -44.75
N ARG A 473 -11.75 20.41 -45.16
CA ARG A 473 -12.37 19.45 -44.25
C ARG A 473 -11.56 18.17 -44.18
N GLN A 474 -11.65 17.49 -43.05
CA GLN A 474 -11.20 16.10 -42.94
C GLN A 474 -11.98 15.25 -43.96
N ALA A 475 -11.30 14.27 -44.55
CA ALA A 475 -11.91 13.30 -45.45
C ALA A 475 -13.13 12.62 -44.81
N ALA A 476 -14.14 12.34 -45.63
CA ALA A 476 -15.32 11.59 -45.22
C ALA A 476 -14.91 10.16 -44.80
N PRO A 477 -15.62 9.54 -43.83
CA PRO A 477 -15.31 8.19 -43.41
C PRO A 477 -15.48 7.20 -44.57
N THR A 478 -14.44 6.43 -44.82
CA THR A 478 -14.40 5.33 -45.79
C THR A 478 -14.47 3.97 -45.10
N SER A 479 -14.47 3.91 -43.77
CA SER A 479 -14.49 2.68 -42.98
C SER A 479 -15.26 2.88 -41.67
N ASP A 480 -16.04 1.88 -41.27
CA ASP A 480 -16.68 1.84 -39.95
C ASP A 480 -15.78 1.11 -38.92
N SER A 481 -15.01 0.13 -39.39
CA SER A 481 -14.12 -0.71 -38.57
C SER A 481 -12.70 -0.17 -38.45
N CYS A 482 -12.39 0.96 -39.09
CA CYS A 482 -11.03 1.49 -39.25
C CYS A 482 -10.00 0.51 -39.87
N ARG A 483 -10.43 -0.68 -40.30
CA ARG A 483 -9.55 -1.73 -40.82
C ARG A 483 -9.82 -1.96 -42.29
N GLU A 484 -11.09 -2.09 -42.63
CA GLU A 484 -11.56 -2.43 -43.97
C GLU A 484 -12.39 -1.28 -44.55
N PRO A 485 -12.23 -0.97 -45.85
CA PRO A 485 -13.05 0.05 -46.50
C PRO A 485 -14.50 -0.43 -46.63
N ARG A 486 -15.44 0.53 -46.67
CA ARG A 486 -16.86 0.26 -46.91
C ARG A 486 -17.05 -0.32 -48.33
N PRO A 487 -18.10 -1.14 -48.55
CA PRO A 487 -18.47 -1.57 -49.89
C PRO A 487 -18.66 -0.36 -50.83
N GLY A 488 -18.00 -0.39 -51.99
CA GLY A 488 -18.08 0.67 -52.99
C GLY A 488 -17.09 1.83 -52.81
N THR A 489 -16.24 1.80 -51.78
CA THR A 489 -15.10 2.74 -51.68
C THR A 489 -14.12 2.52 -52.84
N PRO A 490 -13.71 3.57 -53.58
CA PRO A 490 -12.76 3.44 -54.68
C PRO A 490 -11.44 2.81 -54.23
N ALA A 491 -10.88 1.92 -55.05
CA ALA A 491 -9.58 1.30 -54.79
C ALA A 491 -8.49 2.37 -54.61
N GLY A 492 -7.65 2.21 -53.58
CA GLY A 492 -6.63 3.19 -53.22
C GLY A 492 -7.13 4.38 -52.40
N SER A 493 -8.42 4.46 -52.06
CA SER A 493 -8.89 5.46 -51.08
C SER A 493 -8.26 5.18 -49.71
N PRO A 494 -7.87 6.21 -48.94
CA PRO A 494 -7.35 6.02 -47.59
C PRO A 494 -8.42 5.46 -46.67
N ILE A 495 -8.01 4.73 -45.63
CA ILE A 495 -8.91 4.24 -44.60
C ILE A 495 -9.14 5.36 -43.58
N VAL A 496 -10.36 5.87 -43.53
CA VAL A 496 -10.79 6.93 -42.63
C VAL A 496 -11.99 6.42 -41.86
N CYS A 497 -11.91 6.45 -40.53
CA CYS A 497 -13.03 6.14 -39.67
C CYS A 497 -13.23 7.23 -38.63
N GLU A 498 -14.39 7.23 -37.99
CA GLU A 498 -14.74 8.23 -36.98
C GLU A 498 -15.05 7.55 -35.63
N GLN A 499 -14.64 8.20 -34.55
CA GLN A 499 -14.92 7.77 -33.18
C GLN A 499 -15.77 8.80 -32.43
N GLY A 500 -16.58 8.32 -31.49
CA GLY A 500 -17.53 9.13 -30.74
C GLY A 500 -16.87 10.04 -29.69
N SER A 501 -15.79 9.57 -29.05
CA SER A 501 -15.11 10.29 -27.97
C SER A 501 -13.60 10.45 -28.19
N THR A 502 -12.96 11.31 -27.40
CA THR A 502 -11.49 11.47 -27.44
C THR A 502 -10.79 10.21 -26.96
N GLY A 503 -11.33 9.55 -25.93
CA GLY A 503 -10.80 8.28 -25.42
C GLY A 503 -10.86 7.18 -26.48
N ASP A 504 -12.02 6.97 -27.11
CA ASP A 504 -12.18 5.94 -28.14
C ASP A 504 -11.25 6.16 -29.33
N LEU A 505 -11.01 7.43 -29.71
CA LEU A 505 -10.06 7.77 -30.77
C LEU A 505 -8.64 7.34 -30.39
N VAL A 506 -8.18 7.73 -29.20
CA VAL A 506 -6.83 7.42 -28.73
C VAL A 506 -6.65 5.91 -28.58
N ASP A 507 -7.62 5.23 -27.99
CA ASP A 507 -7.62 3.76 -27.83
C ASP A 507 -7.61 3.06 -29.19
N ARG A 508 -8.35 3.59 -30.17
CA ARG A 508 -8.37 3.03 -31.52
C ARG A 508 -7.02 3.18 -32.20
N VAL A 509 -6.36 4.33 -32.07
CA VAL A 509 -5.01 4.56 -32.60
C VAL A 509 -3.98 3.63 -31.94
N ALA A 510 -4.09 3.37 -30.64
CA ALA A 510 -3.20 2.48 -29.91
C ALA A 510 -3.23 1.02 -30.40
N ASN A 511 -4.36 0.60 -30.99
CA ASN A 511 -4.65 -0.81 -31.32
C ASN A 511 -4.79 -1.05 -32.83
N LEU A 512 -4.27 -0.14 -33.65
CA LEU A 512 -4.39 -0.20 -35.10
C LEU A 512 -3.07 0.21 -35.78
N ASP A 513 -2.46 -0.73 -36.48
CA ASP A 513 -1.23 -0.49 -37.21
C ASP A 513 -1.41 0.61 -38.27
N GLY A 514 -0.41 1.48 -38.40
CA GLY A 514 -0.42 2.61 -39.32
C GLY A 514 -1.44 3.70 -38.95
N ALA A 515 -2.04 3.65 -37.76
CA ALA A 515 -3.07 4.60 -37.37
C ALA A 515 -2.54 5.94 -36.89
N ILE A 516 -3.26 6.99 -37.26
CA ILE A 516 -3.04 8.36 -36.79
C ILE A 516 -4.38 9.05 -36.51
N GLY A 517 -4.41 9.83 -35.44
CA GLY A 517 -5.52 10.67 -35.05
C GLY A 517 -5.04 11.94 -34.35
N TYR A 518 -5.93 12.56 -33.60
CA TYR A 518 -5.66 13.80 -32.86
C TYR A 518 -6.44 13.83 -31.55
N ALA A 519 -5.84 14.41 -30.52
CA ALA A 519 -6.45 14.57 -29.20
C ALA A 519 -5.81 15.74 -28.45
N SER A 520 -6.32 16.07 -27.26
CA SER A 520 -5.67 17.08 -26.42
C SER A 520 -4.28 16.61 -26.02
N VAL A 521 -3.32 17.53 -25.87
CA VAL A 521 -1.96 17.18 -25.42
C VAL A 521 -2.01 16.38 -24.11
N SER A 522 -2.93 16.75 -23.23
CA SER A 522 -3.20 16.06 -21.95
C SER A 522 -3.65 14.60 -22.12
N ASP A 523 -4.54 14.33 -23.08
CA ASP A 523 -5.02 12.98 -23.36
C ASP A 523 -3.91 12.11 -23.94
N VAL A 524 -3.12 12.68 -24.85
CA VAL A 524 -1.99 11.95 -25.46
C VAL A 524 -0.87 11.69 -24.45
N ASP A 525 -0.52 12.67 -23.62
CA ASP A 525 0.55 12.53 -22.60
C ASP A 525 0.21 11.45 -21.55
N GLN A 526 -1.07 11.14 -21.33
CA GLN A 526 -1.53 10.13 -20.38
C GLN A 526 -1.87 8.77 -21.03
N ALA A 527 -1.84 8.69 -22.36
CA ALA A 527 -2.18 7.49 -23.09
C ALA A 527 -0.99 6.52 -23.16
N GLY A 528 -1.27 5.23 -22.99
CA GLY A 528 -0.31 4.15 -23.24
C GLY A 528 -0.44 3.59 -24.66
N GLY A 529 0.62 3.00 -25.19
CA GLY A 529 0.57 2.31 -26.48
C GLY A 529 0.44 3.21 -27.71
N VAL A 530 0.65 4.52 -27.56
CA VAL A 530 0.68 5.50 -28.64
C VAL A 530 1.92 6.37 -28.53
N LYS A 531 2.21 7.12 -29.60
CA LYS A 531 3.19 8.19 -29.58
C LYS A 531 2.57 9.53 -29.93
N LYS A 532 3.06 10.57 -29.27
CA LYS A 532 2.76 11.96 -29.59
C LYS A 532 3.54 12.38 -30.83
N ILE A 533 2.87 13.06 -31.76
CA ILE A 533 3.46 13.56 -33.00
C ILE A 533 3.48 15.08 -32.97
N THR A 534 4.68 15.64 -33.01
CA THR A 534 4.87 17.10 -33.01
C THR A 534 4.41 17.73 -34.32
N LEU A 535 3.93 18.98 -34.27
CA LEU A 535 3.51 19.74 -35.45
C LEU A 535 4.50 20.87 -35.70
N ASP A 536 5.12 20.86 -36.89
CA ASP A 536 6.23 21.74 -37.26
C ASP A 536 7.35 21.76 -36.20
N GLY A 537 7.65 20.60 -35.62
CA GLY A 537 8.66 20.43 -34.57
C GLY A 537 8.27 20.97 -33.18
N ARG A 538 7.01 21.36 -32.97
CA ARG A 538 6.49 21.91 -31.71
C ARG A 538 5.55 20.94 -31.01
N GLU A 539 5.54 20.94 -29.68
CA GLU A 539 4.75 19.99 -28.87
C GLU A 539 3.33 20.47 -28.53
N GLY A 540 3.04 21.76 -28.73
CA GLY A 540 1.78 22.36 -28.32
C GLY A 540 1.78 22.79 -26.86
N THR A 541 2.91 23.26 -26.35
CA THR A 541 2.98 23.91 -25.04
C THR A 541 2.37 25.31 -25.07
N PHE A 542 2.09 25.91 -23.90
CA PHE A 542 1.66 27.31 -23.84
C PHE A 542 2.66 28.27 -24.49
N THR A 543 3.96 28.05 -24.28
CA THR A 543 5.02 28.82 -24.92
C THR A 543 4.96 28.68 -26.43
N ASP A 544 4.74 27.46 -26.95
CA ASP A 544 4.58 27.25 -28.40
C ASP A 544 3.39 28.01 -28.98
N ILE A 545 2.27 28.05 -28.25
CA ILE A 545 1.06 28.78 -28.65
C ILE A 545 1.33 30.29 -28.65
N ARG A 546 1.91 30.80 -27.57
CA ARG A 546 2.06 32.25 -27.34
C ARG A 546 3.17 32.86 -28.18
N GLU A 547 4.31 32.18 -28.30
CA GLU A 547 5.56 32.76 -28.81
C GLU A 547 5.95 32.18 -30.18
N HIS A 548 5.57 30.93 -30.47
CA HIS A 548 6.01 30.22 -31.66
C HIS A 548 4.90 29.93 -32.68
N GLY A 549 3.71 30.51 -32.49
CA GLY A 549 2.59 30.42 -33.43
C GLY A 549 2.07 28.99 -33.63
N TYR A 550 2.14 28.14 -32.61
CA TYR A 550 1.57 26.79 -32.69
C TYR A 550 0.08 26.86 -33.04
N PRO A 551 -0.38 26.22 -34.13
CA PRO A 551 -1.71 26.48 -34.64
C PRO A 551 -2.78 25.54 -34.07
N PHE A 552 -2.43 24.38 -33.52
CA PHE A 552 -3.43 23.36 -33.17
C PHE A 552 -3.93 23.47 -31.73
N TRP A 553 -4.77 24.47 -31.48
CA TRP A 553 -5.40 24.70 -30.18
C TRP A 553 -6.77 25.38 -30.35
N THR A 554 -7.58 25.35 -29.31
CA THR A 554 -8.87 26.07 -29.27
C THR A 554 -9.10 26.65 -27.88
N VAL A 555 -10.22 27.36 -27.73
CA VAL A 555 -10.73 27.79 -26.44
C VAL A 555 -11.88 26.87 -26.04
N GLU A 556 -11.80 26.28 -24.87
CA GLU A 556 -12.93 25.66 -24.19
C GLU A 556 -13.85 26.77 -23.68
N TYR A 557 -15.14 26.64 -23.94
CA TYR A 557 -16.17 27.55 -23.46
C TYR A 557 -17.12 26.84 -22.52
N VAL A 558 -17.53 27.54 -21.47
CA VAL A 558 -18.70 27.15 -20.68
C VAL A 558 -19.93 27.88 -21.19
N TYR A 559 -20.96 27.12 -21.50
CA TYR A 559 -22.24 27.58 -21.97
C TYR A 559 -23.29 27.45 -20.88
N SER A 560 -24.09 28.50 -20.71
CA SER A 560 -25.21 28.56 -19.78
C SER A 560 -26.43 29.21 -20.43
N LEU A 561 -27.61 28.95 -19.90
CA LEU A 561 -28.82 29.64 -20.32
C LEU A 561 -28.76 31.11 -19.87
N ALA A 562 -29.14 32.03 -20.76
CA ALA A 562 -29.30 33.44 -20.40
C ALA A 562 -30.30 33.58 -19.24
N GLY A 563 -29.99 34.45 -18.27
CA GLY A 563 -30.86 34.69 -17.12
C GLY A 563 -30.91 33.57 -16.07
N SER A 564 -29.90 32.67 -16.04
CA SER A 564 -29.76 31.63 -15.02
C SER A 564 -30.06 32.13 -13.60
N GLU A 565 -30.92 31.41 -12.88
CA GLU A 565 -31.46 31.84 -11.58
C GLU A 565 -30.36 32.21 -10.58
N PRO A 566 -30.47 33.38 -9.91
CA PRO A 566 -29.57 33.74 -8.81
C PRO A 566 -29.55 32.65 -7.74
N GLY A 567 -28.36 32.26 -7.28
CA GLY A 567 -28.20 31.21 -6.27
C GLY A 567 -28.35 29.78 -6.78
N SER A 568 -28.59 29.55 -8.08
CA SER A 568 -28.62 28.19 -8.65
C SER A 568 -27.24 27.51 -8.58
N LEU A 569 -27.25 26.18 -8.48
CA LEU A 569 -26.04 25.35 -8.53
C LEU A 569 -25.33 25.48 -9.89
N ALA A 570 -26.07 25.60 -11.00
CA ALA A 570 -25.47 25.88 -12.30
C ALA A 570 -24.62 27.15 -12.29
N ARG A 571 -25.14 28.25 -11.71
CA ARG A 571 -24.39 29.51 -11.60
C ARG A 571 -23.22 29.39 -10.61
N ALA A 572 -23.45 28.77 -9.46
CA ALA A 572 -22.42 28.60 -8.43
C ALA A 572 -21.23 27.77 -8.95
N PHE A 573 -21.49 26.64 -9.61
CA PHE A 573 -20.47 25.81 -10.22
C PHE A 573 -19.79 26.52 -11.40
N LYS A 574 -20.54 27.21 -12.28
CA LYS A 574 -19.93 28.00 -13.36
C LYS A 574 -18.93 29.02 -12.81
N ASN A 575 -19.31 29.77 -11.77
CA ASN A 575 -18.43 30.75 -11.14
C ASN A 575 -17.19 30.07 -10.52
N PHE A 576 -17.36 28.89 -9.92
CA PHE A 576 -16.24 28.11 -9.41
C PHE A 576 -15.19 27.80 -10.48
N LEU A 577 -15.60 27.50 -11.73
CA LEU A 577 -14.68 27.22 -12.84
C LEU A 577 -13.70 28.38 -13.13
N PHE A 578 -14.07 29.62 -12.76
CA PHE A 578 -13.26 30.82 -12.97
C PHE A 578 -12.47 31.27 -11.73
N THR A 579 -12.40 30.43 -10.70
CA THR A 579 -11.62 30.72 -9.49
C THR A 579 -10.14 30.36 -9.68
N PRO A 580 -9.21 30.99 -8.94
CA PRO A 580 -7.79 30.62 -8.96
C PRO A 580 -7.54 29.13 -8.65
N GLU A 581 -8.38 28.53 -7.80
CA GLU A 581 -8.35 27.10 -7.48
C GLU A 581 -8.61 26.26 -8.73
N SER A 582 -9.69 26.55 -9.47
CA SER A 582 -10.00 25.86 -10.73
C SER A 582 -8.92 26.07 -11.78
N HIS A 583 -8.37 27.28 -11.91
CA HIS A 583 -7.29 27.56 -12.86
C HIS A 583 -6.02 26.74 -12.54
N SER A 584 -5.70 26.60 -11.25
CA SER A 584 -4.59 25.76 -10.80
C SER A 584 -4.81 24.29 -11.12
N ALA A 585 -6.05 23.79 -10.92
CA ALA A 585 -6.42 22.43 -11.30
C ALA A 585 -6.33 22.21 -12.82
N LEU A 586 -6.80 23.17 -13.64
CA LEU A 586 -6.71 23.12 -15.10
C LEU A 586 -5.26 23.04 -15.61
N ALA A 587 -4.34 23.74 -14.96
CA ALA A 587 -2.92 23.71 -15.32
C ALA A 587 -2.31 22.29 -15.20
N THR A 588 -2.81 21.45 -14.29
CA THR A 588 -2.37 20.03 -14.18
C THR A 588 -2.73 19.19 -15.40
N PHE A 589 -3.76 19.63 -16.14
CA PHE A 589 -4.15 19.04 -17.43
C PHE A 589 -3.52 19.77 -18.62
N ARG A 590 -2.59 20.71 -18.40
CA ARG A 590 -2.02 21.57 -19.44
C ARG A 590 -3.07 22.40 -20.18
N PHE A 591 -4.18 22.72 -19.50
CA PHE A 591 -5.16 23.69 -19.95
C PHE A 591 -4.89 25.03 -19.27
N TYR A 592 -4.95 26.10 -20.04
CA TYR A 592 -4.53 27.43 -19.58
C TYR A 592 -5.76 28.31 -19.46
N ALA A 593 -6.18 28.61 -18.22
CA ALA A 593 -7.35 29.43 -17.96
C ALA A 593 -7.29 30.75 -18.74
N CYS A 594 -8.41 31.23 -19.24
CA CYS A 594 -8.51 32.45 -20.03
C CYS A 594 -8.40 33.73 -19.17
N THR A 595 -7.42 33.77 -18.28
CA THR A 595 -7.03 34.93 -17.47
C THR A 595 -5.59 35.32 -17.77
N ASP A 596 -5.17 36.47 -17.21
CA ASP A 596 -3.78 36.92 -17.23
C ASP A 596 -3.16 36.86 -18.65
N ASP A 597 -2.05 36.16 -18.80
CA ASP A 597 -1.30 36.02 -20.05
C ASP A 597 -2.07 35.30 -21.17
N ALA A 598 -3.06 34.46 -20.84
CA ALA A 598 -3.84 33.70 -21.81
C ALA A 598 -5.11 34.43 -22.26
N GLY A 599 -5.62 35.38 -21.48
CA GLY A 599 -6.83 36.15 -21.78
C GLY A 599 -6.85 36.79 -23.18
N PRO A 600 -5.79 37.53 -23.59
CA PRO A 600 -5.72 38.12 -24.93
C PRO A 600 -5.65 37.09 -26.07
N LEU A 601 -5.20 35.87 -25.81
CA LEU A 601 -5.23 34.78 -26.79
C LEU A 601 -6.64 34.22 -26.92
N CYS A 602 -7.34 34.00 -25.80
CA CYS A 602 -8.72 33.50 -25.82
C CYS A 602 -9.69 34.45 -26.53
N LEU A 603 -9.54 35.76 -26.37
CA LEU A 603 -10.40 36.76 -27.02
C LEU A 603 -10.18 36.87 -28.53
N ARG A 604 -9.00 36.51 -29.02
CA ARG A 604 -8.63 36.60 -30.44
C ARG A 604 -8.84 35.31 -31.22
N ARG A 605 -8.99 34.19 -30.53
CA ARG A 605 -9.08 32.86 -31.14
C ARG A 605 -10.44 32.59 -31.78
#